data_AF-A0AAW1IJT5-F1
#
_entry.id   AF-A0AAW1IJT5-F1
#
_cell.length_a   1.000
_cell.length_b   1.000
_cell.length_c   1.000
_cell.angle_alpha   90.00
_cell.angle_beta   90.00
_cell.angle_gamma   90.00
#
_symmetry.space_group_name_H-M   'P 1'
#
loop_
_entity.id
_entity.type
_entity.pdbx_description
1 polymer ?
#
loop_
_entity_poly.entity_id
_entity_poly.type
_entity_poly.pdbx_seq_one_letter_code
_entity_poly.pdbx_strand_id
1 'polypeptide(L)'
;MVKAVVGEEGRLSLVEERLAKSGTMVEIGLVIGKLSQVLDRGFVFDLVATPSNDAGQPPCSLVGNNDDRNKNKNKKSNNPSSSSSSSLVIDVDWVAEHARQVSRMMVGGIKVIGVYLWAPEAAFKNSTLLLSQTIKGVAGAAPLSNYGSDERLLLHICYSPRRWTCRSCSLASNITSSSLRPCDFKMGRVLNSLQAFKCIYKFDIRLPVFSEKNSDVNTLNDILRDGISIHAKELNSAIAMVDGDLVDVNEDVPCTSDDLHEVELLLPFVKDGSMEASSQNEVVGILVFCGTICTYSYLSAKEPVSQAVADIKEDITMGLRSRLDIISDEAERETAAASGDGSQSNSEMSNAKSLYTFFLKPASKEIILPFPRRVFIPWLAGLFVCDYLLPRETFEAVREHFKEMLSMEIPEDASVMEPEKEPSNPTSRSFWDVAASSYRASDGALNESNSRYGDVKAGIQVKYDTTVKQIQCFLIDKCYETGEVF
;
A
#
# COMPACT_ATOMS: atom_id res chain seq x y z
N MET A 1 3.26 -19.11 13.64
CA MET A 1 1.80 -19.32 13.73
C MET A 1 1.32 -18.57 14.97
N VAL A 2 0.31 -17.71 14.85
CA VAL A 2 -0.13 -16.88 15.98
C VAL A 2 -0.81 -17.72 17.06
N LYS A 3 -0.17 -17.84 18.24
CA LYS A 3 -0.69 -18.61 19.38
C LYS A 3 -1.50 -17.74 20.33
N ALA A 4 -1.01 -16.52 20.59
CA ALA A 4 -1.62 -15.59 21.52
C ALA A 4 -1.80 -14.21 20.89
N VAL A 5 -2.92 -13.56 21.21
CA VAL A 5 -3.30 -12.24 20.73
C VAL A 5 -3.52 -11.32 21.92
N VAL A 6 -2.89 -10.14 21.88
CA VAL A 6 -3.04 -9.08 22.88
C VAL A 6 -3.72 -7.89 22.24
N GLY A 7 -4.91 -7.55 22.72
CA GLY A 7 -5.63 -6.37 22.27
C GLY A 7 -5.43 -5.16 23.18
N GLU A 8 -5.36 -3.98 22.60
CA GLU A 8 -5.24 -2.72 23.33
C GLU A 8 -6.50 -2.47 24.17
N GLU A 9 -6.38 -2.63 25.48
CA GLU A 9 -7.49 -2.65 26.43
C GLU A 9 -8.33 -1.37 26.37
N GLY A 10 -7.67 -0.20 26.35
CA GLY A 10 -8.36 1.08 26.35
C GLY A 10 -9.24 1.28 25.11
N ARG A 11 -8.74 0.87 23.93
CA ARG A 11 -9.45 1.02 22.66
C ARG A 11 -10.54 -0.01 22.48
N LEU A 12 -10.24 -1.28 22.76
CA LEU A 12 -11.22 -2.34 22.60
C LEU A 12 -12.40 -2.20 23.58
N SER A 13 -12.16 -1.69 24.79
CA SER A 13 -13.24 -1.40 25.75
C SER A 13 -14.18 -0.30 25.25
N LEU A 14 -13.65 0.76 24.64
CA LEU A 14 -14.46 1.84 24.05
C LEU A 14 -15.30 1.33 22.88
N VAL A 15 -14.73 0.48 22.03
CA VAL A 15 -15.47 -0.17 20.92
C VAL A 15 -16.58 -1.07 21.47
N GLU A 16 -16.31 -1.86 22.51
CA GLU A 16 -17.32 -2.72 23.13
C GLU A 16 -18.48 -1.92 23.74
N GLU A 17 -18.17 -0.79 24.37
CA GLU A 17 -19.16 0.12 24.95
C GLU A 17 -20.00 0.79 23.86
N ARG A 18 -19.36 1.24 22.76
CA ARG A 18 -20.05 1.78 21.57
C ARG A 18 -21.03 0.76 21.00
N LEU A 19 -20.58 -0.48 20.79
CA LEU A 19 -21.38 -1.58 20.26
C LEU A 19 -22.56 -1.94 21.16
N ALA A 20 -22.37 -1.94 22.47
CA ALA A 20 -23.45 -2.21 23.42
C ALA A 20 -24.49 -1.08 23.45
N LYS A 21 -24.10 0.17 23.15
CA LYS A 21 -24.98 1.35 23.15
C LYS A 21 -25.67 1.60 21.81
N SER A 22 -25.08 1.17 20.69
CA SER A 22 -25.57 1.48 19.34
C SER A 22 -26.91 0.81 19.00
N GLY A 23 -27.29 -0.25 19.72
CA GLY A 23 -28.49 -1.03 19.41
C GLY A 23 -28.35 -1.90 18.14
N THR A 24 -27.17 -1.93 17.51
CA THR A 24 -26.89 -2.70 16.31
C THR A 24 -26.88 -4.21 16.62
N MET A 25 -27.65 -4.99 15.87
CA MET A 25 -27.74 -6.45 16.06
C MET A 25 -26.50 -7.19 15.53
N VAL A 26 -25.90 -6.72 14.42
CA VAL A 26 -24.69 -7.28 13.82
C VAL A 26 -23.83 -6.14 13.27
N GLU A 27 -22.53 -6.14 13.56
CA GLU A 27 -21.55 -5.23 12.96
C GLU A 27 -20.33 -6.05 12.53
N ILE A 28 -19.78 -5.77 11.35
CA ILE A 28 -18.54 -6.35 10.85
C ILE A 28 -17.55 -5.23 10.55
N GLY A 29 -16.28 -5.51 10.75
CA GLY A 29 -15.22 -4.56 10.44
C GLY A 29 -13.84 -5.19 10.45
N LEU A 30 -12.83 -4.34 10.38
CA LEU A 30 -11.43 -4.73 10.25
C LEU A 30 -10.71 -4.72 11.59
N VAL A 31 -9.74 -5.62 11.73
CA VAL A 31 -8.82 -5.67 12.87
C VAL A 31 -7.50 -5.05 12.42
N ILE A 32 -7.13 -3.93 13.04
CA ILE A 32 -5.87 -3.23 12.76
C ILE A 32 -4.84 -3.61 13.82
N GLY A 33 -3.65 -3.98 13.38
CA GLY A 33 -2.63 -4.45 14.31
C GLY A 33 -1.35 -4.94 13.64
N LYS A 34 -0.58 -5.72 14.38
CA LYS A 34 0.68 -6.32 13.93
C LYS A 34 0.73 -7.80 14.29
N LEU A 35 1.16 -8.64 13.36
CA LEU A 35 1.45 -10.05 13.63
C LEU A 35 2.97 -10.24 13.67
N SER A 36 3.49 -10.60 14.83
CA SER A 36 4.90 -10.88 15.02
C SER A 36 5.16 -12.37 14.88
N GLN A 37 5.88 -12.76 13.82
CA GLN A 37 6.31 -14.14 13.62
C GLN A 37 7.36 -14.55 14.65
N VAL A 38 8.27 -13.62 15.01
CA VAL A 38 9.33 -13.85 16.01
C VAL A 38 8.74 -14.19 17.37
N LEU A 39 7.66 -13.51 17.77
CA LEU A 39 7.03 -13.70 19.07
C LEU A 39 5.89 -14.73 19.06
N ASP A 40 5.53 -15.30 17.91
CA ASP A 40 4.30 -16.10 17.70
C ASP A 40 3.04 -15.40 18.27
N ARG A 41 3.01 -14.05 18.21
CA ARG A 41 2.00 -13.20 18.86
C ARG A 41 1.39 -12.18 17.91
N GLY A 42 0.08 -11.98 18.07
CA GLY A 42 -0.65 -10.89 17.43
C GLY A 42 -0.91 -9.75 18.41
N PHE A 43 -0.83 -8.52 17.91
CA PHE A 43 -1.17 -7.31 18.64
C PHE A 43 -2.32 -6.62 17.92
N VAL A 44 -3.42 -6.35 18.61
CA VAL A 44 -4.59 -5.64 18.06
C VAL A 44 -4.59 -4.23 18.63
N PHE A 45 -4.50 -3.22 17.77
CA PHE A 45 -4.44 -1.81 18.15
C PHE A 45 -5.81 -1.15 18.10
N ASP A 46 -6.60 -1.44 17.06
CA ASP A 46 -7.95 -0.90 16.92
C ASP A 46 -8.89 -1.81 16.11
N LEU A 47 -10.18 -1.52 16.23
CA LEU A 47 -11.25 -2.15 15.46
C LEU A 47 -12.03 -1.09 14.69
N VAL A 48 -12.09 -1.26 13.38
CA VAL A 48 -12.64 -0.26 12.48
C VAL A 48 -13.87 -0.82 11.77
N ALA A 49 -15.04 -0.23 12.01
CA ALA A 49 -16.29 -0.69 11.43
C ALA A 49 -16.27 -0.52 9.91
N THR A 50 -16.75 -1.52 9.17
CA THR A 50 -16.93 -1.35 7.73
C THR A 50 -18.06 -0.35 7.47
N PRO A 51 -17.83 0.70 6.64
CA PRO A 51 -18.86 1.69 6.33
C PRO A 51 -20.02 1.06 5.56
N SER A 52 -21.13 1.79 5.50
CA SER A 52 -22.27 1.37 4.66
C SER A 52 -21.87 1.38 3.19
N ASN A 53 -22.45 0.50 2.39
CA ASN A 53 -22.17 0.48 0.95
C ASN A 53 -22.75 1.71 0.24
N ASP A 54 -22.43 1.86 -1.05
CA ASP A 54 -22.90 2.98 -1.88
C ASP A 54 -24.44 3.12 -1.92
N ALA A 55 -25.17 2.04 -1.64
CA ALA A 55 -26.64 2.04 -1.53
C ALA A 55 -27.14 2.42 -0.13
N GLY A 56 -26.26 2.77 0.81
CA GLY A 56 -26.57 3.08 2.21
C GLY A 56 -26.96 1.86 3.04
N GLN A 57 -26.69 0.65 2.57
CA GLN A 57 -27.00 -0.59 3.27
C GLN A 57 -25.83 -1.03 4.16
N PRO A 58 -26.11 -1.66 5.33
CA PRO A 58 -25.05 -2.16 6.19
C PRO A 58 -24.31 -3.32 5.52
N PRO A 59 -22.99 -3.44 5.74
CA PRO A 59 -22.16 -4.50 5.15
C PRO A 59 -22.49 -5.90 5.67
N CYS A 60 -23.21 -6.00 6.78
CA CYS A 60 -23.69 -7.25 7.33
C CYS A 60 -25.10 -7.12 7.90
N SER A 61 -25.88 -8.19 7.80
CA SER A 61 -27.22 -8.28 8.39
C SER A 61 -27.51 -9.68 8.92
N LEU A 62 -28.51 -9.76 9.80
CA LEU A 62 -29.00 -11.02 10.36
C LEU A 62 -30.24 -11.46 9.57
N VAL A 63 -30.20 -12.64 8.99
CA VAL A 63 -31.39 -13.25 8.37
C VAL A 63 -32.19 -13.93 9.47
N GLY A 64 -33.40 -13.42 9.70
CA GLY A 64 -34.43 -14.06 10.51
C GLY A 64 -35.54 -14.60 9.62
N ASN A 65 -36.05 -15.79 9.92
CA ASN A 65 -37.08 -16.50 9.14
C ASN A 65 -38.49 -15.85 9.17
N ASN A 66 -38.62 -14.52 9.29
CA ASN A 66 -39.89 -13.84 9.54
C ASN A 66 -40.45 -13.00 8.37
N ASP A 67 -39.83 -12.99 7.19
CA ASP A 67 -40.32 -12.19 6.04
C ASP A 67 -41.39 -12.87 5.16
N ASP A 68 -41.98 -13.98 5.62
CA ASP A 68 -43.15 -14.61 4.96
C ASP A 68 -44.39 -14.64 5.87
N ARG A 69 -44.77 -13.50 6.47
CA ARG A 69 -46.04 -13.37 7.21
C ARG A 69 -47.13 -12.63 6.45
N ASN A 70 -47.36 -13.01 5.20
CA ASN A 70 -48.66 -12.74 4.58
C ASN A 70 -49.08 -13.81 3.57
N LYS A 71 -49.48 -15.00 4.07
CA LYS A 71 -50.73 -15.67 3.67
C LYS A 71 -51.03 -16.92 4.52
N ASN A 72 -52.29 -16.96 4.93
CA ASN A 72 -53.09 -18.10 5.40
C ASN A 72 -53.04 -18.52 6.88
N LYS A 73 -54.16 -18.20 7.53
CA LYS A 73 -54.65 -18.72 8.80
C LYS A 73 -54.84 -20.24 8.79
N ASN A 74 -54.72 -20.81 9.99
CA ASN A 74 -55.21 -22.10 10.50
C ASN A 74 -54.31 -23.34 10.33
N LYS A 75 -53.53 -23.65 11.38
CA LYS A 75 -53.72 -24.87 12.18
C LYS A 75 -52.98 -24.83 13.53
N LYS A 76 -53.68 -25.27 14.56
CA LYS A 76 -53.22 -25.47 15.95
C LYS A 76 -52.23 -26.65 16.00
N SER A 77 -51.03 -26.44 16.54
CA SER A 77 -50.20 -27.51 17.13
C SER A 77 -49.24 -26.93 18.17
N ASN A 78 -49.37 -27.40 19.41
CA ASN A 78 -48.49 -27.12 20.53
C ASN A 78 -47.14 -27.83 20.34
N ASN A 79 -46.03 -27.09 20.45
CA ASN A 79 -44.76 -27.56 21.00
C ASN A 79 -43.83 -26.34 21.25
N PRO A 80 -43.25 -26.15 22.45
CA PRO A 80 -42.26 -25.10 22.70
C PRO A 80 -40.85 -25.70 22.80
N SER A 81 -40.11 -25.78 21.69
CA SER A 81 -38.62 -25.88 21.69
C SER A 81 -38.02 -25.92 20.29
N SER A 82 -37.27 -24.89 19.90
CA SER A 82 -35.87 -24.96 19.44
C SER A 82 -35.49 -23.81 18.49
N SER A 83 -34.64 -22.92 19.01
CA SER A 83 -33.72 -22.00 18.33
C SER A 83 -34.05 -21.54 16.90
N SER A 84 -34.53 -20.30 16.77
CA SER A 84 -34.51 -19.56 15.51
C SER A 84 -33.08 -19.53 14.93
N SER A 85 -32.85 -20.26 13.83
CA SER A 85 -31.58 -20.29 13.10
C SER A 85 -31.34 -18.93 12.44
N SER A 86 -30.72 -18.01 13.18
CA SER A 86 -30.21 -16.77 12.61
C SER A 86 -28.92 -17.06 11.87
N SER A 87 -28.84 -16.66 10.61
CA SER A 87 -27.62 -16.73 9.79
C SER A 87 -27.19 -15.31 9.40
N LEU A 88 -25.88 -15.11 9.21
CA LEU A 88 -25.32 -13.86 8.74
C LEU A 88 -25.36 -13.79 7.22
N VAL A 89 -25.61 -12.59 6.70
CA VAL A 89 -25.30 -12.19 5.32
C VAL A 89 -24.24 -11.11 5.43
N ILE A 90 -23.16 -11.26 4.66
CA ILE A 90 -22.00 -10.36 4.64
C ILE A 90 -21.69 -10.07 3.18
N ASP A 91 -21.55 -8.79 2.85
CA ASP A 91 -20.99 -8.36 1.58
C ASP A 91 -19.47 -8.53 1.62
N VAL A 92 -18.99 -9.65 1.07
CA VAL A 92 -17.56 -10.01 1.12
C VAL A 92 -16.71 -9.03 0.33
N ASP A 93 -17.21 -8.59 -0.83
CA ASP A 93 -16.47 -7.73 -1.75
C ASP A 93 -16.37 -6.31 -1.17
N TRP A 94 -17.44 -5.81 -0.54
CA TRP A 94 -17.40 -4.51 0.14
C TRP A 94 -16.45 -4.50 1.34
N VAL A 95 -16.44 -5.56 2.16
CA VAL A 95 -15.50 -5.68 3.28
C VAL A 95 -14.05 -5.81 2.77
N ALA A 96 -13.84 -6.49 1.64
CA ALA A 96 -12.53 -6.58 1.00
C ALA A 96 -12.07 -5.23 0.44
N GLU A 97 -12.96 -4.46 -0.19
CA GLU A 97 -12.64 -3.11 -0.69
C GLU A 97 -12.29 -2.17 0.46
N HIS A 98 -13.05 -2.20 1.56
CA HIS A 98 -12.71 -1.47 2.77
C HIS A 98 -11.31 -1.84 3.29
N ALA A 99 -10.96 -3.14 3.31
CA ALA A 99 -9.64 -3.60 3.69
C ALA A 99 -8.54 -3.11 2.74
N ARG A 100 -8.79 -3.10 1.43
CA ARG A 100 -7.85 -2.59 0.41
C ARG A 100 -7.48 -1.15 0.72
N GLN A 101 -8.48 -0.30 0.94
CA GLN A 101 -8.28 1.13 1.20
C GLN A 101 -7.59 1.37 2.54
N VAL A 102 -8.07 0.75 3.62
CA VAL A 102 -7.45 0.90 4.95
C VAL A 102 -6.02 0.40 4.95
N SER A 103 -5.68 -0.65 4.17
CA SER A 103 -4.29 -1.12 4.07
C SER A 103 -3.33 -0.07 3.51
N ARG A 104 -3.80 0.82 2.63
CA ARG A 104 -3.01 1.95 2.09
C ARG A 104 -2.77 3.03 3.14
N MET A 105 -3.67 3.13 4.11
CA MET A 105 -3.63 4.12 5.18
C MET A 105 -2.72 3.72 6.35
N MET A 106 -2.22 2.47 6.35
CA MET A 106 -1.31 2.00 7.38
C MET A 106 0.13 2.36 7.06
N VAL A 107 0.95 2.40 8.11
CA VAL A 107 2.40 2.63 8.05
C VAL A 107 3.15 1.35 8.42
N GLY A 108 4.48 1.36 8.30
CA GLY A 108 5.35 0.21 8.48
C GLY A 108 5.02 -0.66 9.70
N GLY A 109 4.82 -1.96 9.43
CA GLY A 109 4.55 -2.97 10.44
C GLY A 109 3.10 -3.04 10.94
N ILE A 110 2.30 -1.99 10.75
CA ILE A 110 0.87 -1.97 11.08
C ILE A 110 0.07 -2.38 9.84
N LYS A 111 -0.85 -3.33 9.98
CA LYS A 111 -1.61 -3.88 8.87
C LYS A 111 -3.05 -4.24 9.25
N VAL A 112 -3.87 -4.52 8.24
CA VAL A 112 -5.17 -5.17 8.40
C VAL A 112 -4.93 -6.66 8.65
N ILE A 113 -4.89 -7.05 9.92
CA ILE A 113 -4.52 -8.41 10.33
C ILE A 113 -5.71 -9.37 10.40
N GLY A 114 -6.94 -8.88 10.20
CA GLY A 114 -8.13 -9.71 10.32
C GLY A 114 -9.46 -8.96 10.24
N VAL A 115 -10.52 -9.66 10.63
CA VAL A 115 -11.91 -9.18 10.65
C VAL A 115 -12.47 -9.35 12.06
N TYR A 116 -13.25 -8.38 12.53
CA TYR A 116 -14.05 -8.55 13.74
C TYR A 116 -15.53 -8.63 13.41
N LEU A 117 -16.26 -9.30 14.30
CA LEU A 117 -17.70 -9.48 14.19
C LEU A 117 -18.34 -9.25 15.57
N TRP A 118 -19.26 -8.31 15.64
CA TRP A 118 -20.24 -8.18 16.70
C TRP A 118 -21.49 -8.96 16.32
N ALA A 119 -21.81 -10.05 17.02
CA ALA A 119 -22.95 -10.91 16.70
C ALA A 119 -23.32 -11.85 17.86
N PRO A 120 -24.54 -12.39 17.92
CA PRO A 120 -24.88 -13.42 18.90
C PRO A 120 -24.19 -14.75 18.57
N GLU A 121 -23.93 -15.57 19.58
CA GLU A 121 -23.18 -16.83 19.43
C GLU A 121 -23.81 -17.79 18.40
N ALA A 122 -25.14 -17.80 18.29
CA ALA A 122 -25.86 -18.63 17.33
C ALA A 122 -25.53 -18.27 15.88
N ALA A 123 -25.55 -16.97 15.54
CA ALA A 123 -25.26 -16.49 14.20
C ALA A 123 -23.80 -16.73 13.80
N PHE A 124 -22.88 -16.54 14.74
CA PHE A 124 -21.46 -16.83 14.54
C PHE A 124 -21.21 -18.30 14.17
N LYS A 125 -21.79 -19.24 14.93
CA LYS A 125 -21.61 -20.68 14.67
C LYS A 125 -22.18 -21.10 13.32
N ASN A 126 -23.36 -20.57 12.96
CA ASN A 126 -24.04 -20.90 11.70
C ASN A 126 -23.33 -20.35 10.46
N SER A 127 -22.55 -19.29 10.59
CA SER A 127 -21.91 -18.58 9.46
C SER A 127 -20.39 -18.72 9.40
N THR A 128 -19.83 -19.75 10.03
CA THR A 128 -18.38 -20.00 10.10
C THR A 128 -17.71 -20.05 8.70
N LEU A 129 -18.36 -20.67 7.71
CA LEU A 129 -17.83 -20.75 6.34
C LEU A 129 -17.82 -19.39 5.65
N LEU A 130 -18.92 -18.63 5.75
CA LEU A 130 -19.03 -17.28 5.20
C LEU A 130 -17.95 -16.35 5.80
N LEU A 131 -17.75 -16.41 7.12
CA LEU A 131 -16.70 -15.63 7.78
C LEU A 131 -15.30 -16.00 7.29
N SER A 132 -15.05 -17.29 7.03
CA SER A 132 -13.78 -17.75 6.47
C SER A 132 -13.58 -17.24 5.03
N GLN A 133 -14.65 -17.14 4.24
CA GLN A 133 -14.62 -16.53 2.91
C GLN A 133 -14.39 -15.02 2.98
N THR A 134 -15.04 -14.31 3.91
CA THR A 134 -14.78 -12.88 4.14
C THR A 134 -13.32 -12.62 4.47
N ILE A 135 -12.73 -13.42 5.36
CA ILE A 135 -11.31 -13.33 5.70
C ILE A 135 -10.43 -13.56 4.47
N LYS A 136 -10.81 -14.49 3.58
CA LYS A 136 -10.11 -14.72 2.31
C LYS A 136 -10.14 -13.49 1.40
N GLY A 137 -11.31 -12.88 1.25
CA GLY A 137 -11.48 -11.66 0.47
C GLY A 137 -10.60 -10.53 1.01
N VAL A 138 -10.68 -10.29 2.33
CA VAL A 138 -9.86 -9.28 3.02
C VAL A 138 -8.37 -9.55 2.84
N ALA A 139 -7.93 -10.81 2.93
CA ALA A 139 -6.53 -11.13 2.78
C ALA A 139 -6.01 -10.96 1.35
N GLY A 140 -6.85 -11.24 0.35
CA GLY A 140 -6.54 -10.98 -1.06
C GLY A 140 -6.45 -9.48 -1.36
N ALA A 141 -7.30 -8.68 -0.72
CA ALA A 141 -7.31 -7.22 -0.87
C ALA A 141 -6.23 -6.49 -0.06
N ALA A 142 -5.84 -7.04 1.09
CA ALA A 142 -4.83 -6.52 2.01
C ALA A 142 -3.84 -7.62 2.43
N PRO A 143 -2.83 -7.92 1.60
CA PRO A 143 -1.83 -8.96 1.89
C PRO A 143 -0.88 -8.55 3.02
N LEU A 144 -0.54 -9.49 3.92
CA LEU A 144 0.34 -9.22 5.08
C LEU A 144 1.83 -9.38 4.79
N SER A 145 2.23 -10.10 3.75
CA SER A 145 3.61 -10.09 3.25
C SER A 145 3.65 -10.69 1.86
N ASN A 146 4.68 -10.35 1.07
CA ASN A 146 4.91 -11.02 -0.22
C ASN A 146 5.57 -12.41 -0.07
N TYR A 147 5.97 -12.85 1.14
CA TYR A 147 6.91 -13.98 1.33
C TYR A 147 6.56 -15.00 2.43
N GLY A 148 5.39 -14.95 3.06
CA GLY A 148 5.07 -15.78 4.24
C GLY A 148 3.60 -16.19 4.40
N SER A 149 3.33 -17.12 5.32
CA SER A 149 2.00 -17.69 5.59
C SER A 149 0.98 -16.60 5.86
N ASP A 150 -0.05 -16.55 5.02
CA ASP A 150 -1.14 -15.59 5.12
C ASP A 150 -2.09 -16.07 6.25
N GLU A 151 -1.70 -15.80 7.50
CA GLU A 151 -2.56 -16.00 8.66
C GLU A 151 -3.36 -14.71 8.92
N ARG A 152 -4.65 -14.84 9.25
CA ARG A 152 -5.52 -13.72 9.63
C ARG A 152 -6.27 -14.00 10.92
N LEU A 153 -6.66 -12.96 11.63
CA LEU A 153 -7.45 -13.07 12.84
C LEU A 153 -8.95 -12.91 12.55
N LEU A 154 -9.76 -13.62 13.31
CA LEU A 154 -11.20 -13.43 13.43
C LEU A 154 -11.52 -13.16 14.89
N LEU A 155 -11.96 -11.94 15.18
CA LEU A 155 -12.34 -11.52 16.53
C LEU A 155 -13.85 -11.48 16.65
N HIS A 156 -14.44 -12.40 17.39
CA HIS A 156 -15.88 -12.41 17.65
C HIS A 156 -16.18 -11.82 19.03
N ILE A 157 -16.95 -10.74 19.02
CA ILE A 157 -17.45 -10.05 20.19
C ILE A 157 -18.92 -10.45 20.34
N CYS A 158 -19.17 -11.43 21.21
CA CYS A 158 -20.51 -11.91 21.51
C CYS A 158 -21.17 -11.00 22.55
N TYR A 159 -22.48 -10.74 22.40
CA TYR A 159 -23.27 -10.02 23.40
C TYR A 159 -24.25 -10.92 24.19
N SER A 160 -24.35 -12.21 23.84
CA SER A 160 -25.25 -13.17 24.50
C SER A 160 -24.64 -14.58 24.53
N PRO A 161 -23.85 -14.92 25.58
CA PRO A 161 -23.37 -14.06 26.66
C PRO A 161 -22.22 -13.14 26.21
N ARG A 162 -21.99 -12.05 26.96
CA ARG A 162 -20.95 -11.05 26.62
C ARG A 162 -19.55 -11.64 26.74
N ARG A 163 -18.88 -11.90 25.61
CA ARG A 163 -17.60 -12.63 25.56
C ARG A 163 -16.79 -12.26 24.32
N TRP A 164 -15.47 -12.16 24.48
CA TRP A 164 -14.51 -12.05 23.38
C TRP A 164 -13.95 -13.44 23.03
N THR A 165 -13.90 -13.75 21.75
CA THR A 165 -13.23 -14.95 21.25
C THR A 165 -12.39 -14.60 20.04
N CYS A 166 -11.16 -15.14 19.97
CA CYS A 166 -10.27 -14.94 18.84
C CYS A 166 -9.98 -16.28 18.17
N ARG A 167 -9.98 -16.29 16.84
CA ARG A 167 -9.55 -17.44 16.04
C ARG A 167 -8.53 -16.98 14.99
N SER A 168 -7.48 -17.76 14.78
CA SER A 168 -6.61 -17.60 13.62
C SER A 168 -7.17 -18.41 12.45
N CYS A 169 -7.11 -17.83 11.26
CA CYS A 169 -7.44 -18.46 9.99
C CYS A 169 -6.15 -18.62 9.19
N SER A 170 -5.78 -19.86 8.86
CA SER A 170 -4.73 -20.12 7.88
C SER A 170 -5.35 -20.12 6.49
N LEU A 171 -4.91 -19.23 5.60
CA LEU A 171 -5.44 -19.16 4.25
C LEU A 171 -4.76 -20.20 3.35
N ALA A 172 -5.35 -21.41 3.31
CA ALA A 172 -5.06 -22.41 2.29
C ALA A 172 -5.98 -22.21 1.06
N SER A 173 -5.59 -22.76 -0.09
CA SER A 173 -6.37 -22.70 -1.33
C SER A 173 -7.81 -23.22 -1.17
N ASN A 174 -8.02 -24.22 -0.32
CA ASN A 174 -9.33 -24.79 0.03
C ASN A 174 -9.76 -24.39 1.44
N ILE A 175 -10.63 -23.40 1.55
CA ILE A 175 -11.18 -22.97 2.85
C ILE A 175 -12.28 -23.93 3.28
N THR A 176 -12.11 -24.48 4.48
CA THR A 176 -13.11 -25.30 5.16
C THR A 176 -13.41 -24.70 6.54
N SER A 177 -14.53 -25.10 7.15
CA SER A 177 -14.91 -24.63 8.50
C SER A 177 -13.88 -24.96 9.59
N SER A 178 -12.95 -25.89 9.34
CA SER A 178 -11.84 -26.23 10.25
C SER A 178 -10.59 -25.37 10.07
N SER A 179 -10.60 -24.41 9.14
CA SER A 179 -9.48 -23.47 8.91
C SER A 179 -9.31 -22.47 10.05
N LEU A 180 -10.36 -22.29 10.86
CA LEU A 180 -10.37 -21.41 12.03
C LEU A 180 -9.94 -22.17 13.28
N ARG A 181 -8.82 -21.77 13.86
CA ARG A 181 -8.26 -22.32 15.09
C ARG A 181 -8.39 -21.33 16.23
N PRO A 182 -8.82 -21.75 17.43
CA PRO A 182 -8.85 -20.85 18.59
C PRO A 182 -7.46 -20.29 18.93
N CYS A 183 -7.40 -19.02 19.30
CA CYS A 183 -6.22 -18.34 19.81
C CYS A 183 -6.49 -17.80 21.21
N ASP A 184 -5.44 -17.76 22.06
CA ASP A 184 -5.54 -17.16 23.37
C ASP A 184 -5.64 -15.64 23.23
N PHE A 185 -6.77 -15.06 23.61
CA PHE A 185 -7.00 -13.61 23.55
C PHE A 185 -6.95 -13.00 24.94
N LYS A 186 -6.20 -11.92 25.08
CA LYS A 186 -6.17 -11.10 26.29
C LYS A 186 -6.15 -9.62 25.95
N MET A 187 -6.66 -8.81 26.85
CA MET A 187 -6.52 -7.36 26.76
C MET A 187 -5.32 -6.90 27.59
N GLY A 188 -4.62 -5.88 27.12
CA GLY A 188 -3.52 -5.25 27.84
C GLY A 188 -3.08 -3.95 27.18
N ARG A 189 -2.07 -3.30 27.76
CA ARG A 189 -1.48 -2.07 27.23
C ARG A 189 -0.35 -2.43 26.27
N VAL A 190 -0.57 -2.23 24.97
CA VAL A 190 0.38 -2.58 23.92
C VAL A 190 0.97 -1.32 23.30
N LEU A 191 0.14 -0.30 23.05
CA LEU A 191 0.56 0.90 22.32
C LEU A 191 1.68 1.68 23.00
N ASN A 192 1.63 1.82 24.33
CA ASN A 192 2.63 2.57 25.10
C ASN A 192 4.02 1.91 25.16
N SER A 193 4.21 0.76 24.51
CA SER A 193 5.48 0.03 24.48
C SER A 193 6.11 -0.02 23.08
N LEU A 194 5.55 0.73 22.14
CA LEU A 194 5.99 0.79 20.77
C LEU A 194 7.03 1.91 20.60
N GLN A 195 8.18 1.54 20.04
CA GLN A 195 9.22 2.47 19.62
C GLN A 195 8.97 2.88 18.17
N ALA A 196 9.25 4.14 17.86
CA ALA A 196 9.04 4.71 16.54
C ALA A 196 10.35 4.77 15.74
N PHE A 197 10.31 4.31 14.50
CA PHE A 197 11.41 4.37 13.55
C PHE A 197 10.97 5.18 12.34
N LYS A 198 11.80 6.09 11.86
CA LYS A 198 11.50 6.96 10.72
C LYS A 198 12.57 6.84 9.65
N CYS A 199 12.15 6.71 8.39
CA CYS A 199 13.06 6.78 7.25
C CYS A 199 12.55 7.80 6.23
N ILE A 200 13.49 8.57 5.67
CA ILE A 200 13.25 9.43 4.51
C ILE A 200 14.04 8.83 3.34
N TYR A 201 13.37 8.08 2.49
CA TYR A 201 13.97 7.35 1.39
C TYR A 201 13.88 8.14 0.08
N LYS A 202 15.01 8.36 -0.58
CA LYS A 202 15.09 9.01 -1.89
C LYS A 202 15.33 7.95 -2.97
N PHE A 203 14.57 8.01 -4.06
CA PHE A 203 14.69 7.05 -5.17
C PHE A 203 14.74 7.78 -6.52
N ASP A 204 15.47 7.20 -7.48
CA ASP A 204 15.55 7.57 -8.89
C ASP A 204 15.62 6.29 -9.72
N ILE A 205 14.46 5.81 -10.15
CA ILE A 205 14.30 4.59 -10.95
C ILE A 205 14.22 5.01 -12.41
N ARG A 206 15.04 4.42 -13.29
CA ARG A 206 15.03 4.71 -14.73
C ARG A 206 14.69 3.45 -15.51
N LEU A 207 13.56 3.48 -16.20
CA LEU A 207 12.98 2.33 -16.87
C LEU A 207 13.02 2.56 -18.38
N PRO A 208 13.75 1.72 -19.14
CA PRO A 208 13.70 1.79 -20.59
C PRO A 208 12.32 1.35 -21.10
N VAL A 209 11.76 2.10 -22.03
CA VAL A 209 10.55 1.77 -22.77
C VAL A 209 10.97 1.13 -24.09
N PHE A 210 10.48 -0.06 -24.38
CA PHE A 210 10.85 -0.82 -25.57
C PHE A 210 9.77 -0.74 -26.66
N SER A 211 10.19 -0.73 -27.92
CA SER A 211 9.32 -0.84 -29.10
C SER A 211 8.72 -2.25 -29.15
N GLU A 212 7.40 -2.36 -29.08
CA GLU A 212 6.71 -3.64 -29.23
C GLU A 212 6.61 -4.05 -30.70
N LYS A 213 7.10 -5.25 -31.02
CA LYS A 213 6.94 -5.88 -32.34
C LYS A 213 5.77 -6.88 -32.39
N ASN A 214 5.16 -7.22 -31.24
CA ASN A 214 4.09 -8.23 -31.11
C ASN A 214 2.98 -7.73 -30.16
N SER A 215 1.77 -8.23 -30.40
CA SER A 215 0.43 -7.73 -30.05
C SER A 215 0.03 -7.51 -28.58
N ASP A 216 0.93 -7.61 -27.61
CA ASP A 216 0.60 -7.35 -26.20
C ASP A 216 1.08 -5.96 -25.83
N VAL A 217 0.17 -4.99 -25.79
CA VAL A 217 0.47 -3.61 -25.39
C VAL A 217 0.72 -3.59 -23.88
N ASN A 218 1.98 -3.65 -23.46
CA ASN A 218 2.36 -3.38 -22.08
C ASN A 218 1.99 -1.94 -21.79
N THR A 219 1.04 -1.76 -20.87
CA THR A 219 0.60 -0.43 -20.49
C THR A 219 1.72 0.22 -19.67
N LEU A 220 1.80 1.56 -19.65
CA LEU A 220 2.69 2.30 -18.75
C LEU A 220 2.62 1.79 -17.30
N ASN A 221 1.42 1.36 -16.88
CA ASN A 221 1.19 0.73 -15.59
C ASN A 221 2.07 -0.50 -15.37
N ASP A 222 2.15 -1.39 -16.36
CA ASP A 222 2.89 -2.64 -16.30
C ASP A 222 4.40 -2.35 -16.18
N ILE A 223 4.90 -1.41 -16.99
CA ILE A 223 6.30 -0.95 -16.92
C ILE A 223 6.63 -0.40 -15.52
N LEU A 224 5.75 0.43 -14.96
CA LEU A 224 5.93 0.99 -13.62
C LEU A 224 5.84 -0.09 -12.53
N ARG A 225 4.92 -1.05 -12.63
CA ARG A 225 4.81 -2.18 -11.69
C ARG A 225 6.05 -3.05 -11.72
N ASP A 226 6.60 -3.32 -12.90
CA ASP A 226 7.83 -4.07 -13.07
C ASP A 226 9.01 -3.30 -12.48
N GLY A 227 9.11 -2.00 -12.78
CA GLY A 227 10.14 -1.14 -12.21
C GLY A 227 10.12 -1.07 -10.69
N ILE A 228 8.93 -0.91 -10.09
CA ILE A 228 8.76 -0.96 -8.63
C ILE A 228 9.13 -2.33 -8.08
N SER A 229 8.81 -3.41 -8.77
CA SER A 229 9.12 -4.78 -8.33
C SER A 229 10.61 -5.10 -8.40
N ILE A 230 11.34 -4.57 -9.40
CA ILE A 230 12.81 -4.65 -9.47
C ILE A 230 13.41 -3.84 -8.32
N HIS A 231 12.95 -2.59 -8.16
CA HIS A 231 13.46 -1.72 -7.11
C HIS A 231 13.19 -2.27 -5.70
N ALA A 232 12.06 -2.94 -5.47
CA ALA A 232 11.76 -3.63 -4.22
C ALA A 232 12.79 -4.73 -3.89
N LYS A 233 13.30 -5.44 -4.90
CA LYS A 233 14.37 -6.45 -4.71
C LYS A 233 15.68 -5.80 -4.31
N GLU A 234 16.03 -4.68 -4.95
CA GLU A 234 17.22 -3.89 -4.60
C GLU A 234 17.10 -3.35 -3.17
N LEU A 235 15.96 -2.76 -2.83
CA LEU A 235 15.65 -2.23 -1.50
C LEU A 235 15.73 -3.32 -0.42
N ASN A 236 15.26 -4.53 -0.72
CA ASN A 236 15.39 -5.66 0.20
C ASN A 236 16.86 -6.01 0.50
N SER A 237 17.76 -5.84 -0.48
CA SER A 237 19.21 -6.03 -0.31
C SER A 237 19.94 -4.86 0.37
N ALA A 238 19.26 -3.73 0.61
CA ALA A 238 19.86 -2.56 1.24
C ALA A 238 20.32 -2.85 2.68
N ILE A 239 21.47 -2.29 3.05
CA ILE A 239 21.95 -2.29 4.43
C ILE A 239 21.31 -1.10 5.15
N ALA A 240 20.97 -1.23 6.43
CA ALA A 240 20.37 -0.16 7.21
C ALA A 240 21.33 0.36 8.28
N MET A 241 21.30 1.67 8.51
CA MET A 241 21.84 2.29 9.71
C MET A 241 20.67 2.81 10.56
N VAL A 242 20.78 2.66 11.87
CA VAL A 242 19.83 3.20 12.85
C VAL A 242 20.60 4.14 13.77
N ASP A 243 20.19 5.40 13.82
CA ASP A 243 20.87 6.48 14.56
C ASP A 243 22.37 6.61 14.25
N GLY A 244 22.76 6.28 13.01
CA GLY A 244 24.14 6.31 12.53
C GLY A 244 24.94 5.01 12.76
N ASP A 245 24.39 4.04 13.49
CA ASP A 245 25.02 2.75 13.73
C ASP A 245 24.52 1.70 12.72
N LEU A 246 25.46 0.93 12.14
CA LEU A 246 25.12 -0.14 11.20
C LEU A 246 24.37 -1.25 11.93
N VAL A 247 23.19 -1.60 11.43
CA VAL A 247 22.44 -2.75 11.92
C VAL A 247 23.11 -4.00 11.39
N ASP A 248 23.85 -4.71 12.24
CA ASP A 248 24.28 -6.07 11.90
C ASP A 248 23.04 -6.96 11.91
N VAL A 249 22.65 -7.42 10.73
CA VAL A 249 21.48 -8.29 10.52
C VAL A 249 21.60 -9.60 11.34
N ASN A 250 22.80 -9.95 11.80
CA ASN A 250 23.06 -11.13 12.61
C ASN A 250 22.99 -10.88 14.12
N GLU A 251 22.97 -9.63 14.57
CA GLU A 251 22.84 -9.28 15.98
C GLU A 251 21.38 -8.90 16.27
N ASP A 252 20.61 -9.86 16.79
CA ASP A 252 19.22 -9.68 17.26
C ASP A 252 19.15 -8.83 18.54
N VAL A 253 19.73 -7.64 18.52
CA VAL A 253 19.74 -6.73 19.66
C VAL A 253 18.45 -5.90 19.66
N PRO A 254 17.62 -5.96 20.71
CA PRO A 254 16.46 -5.10 20.84
C PRO A 254 16.89 -3.64 21.10
N CYS A 255 16.19 -2.67 20.52
CA CYS A 255 16.36 -1.27 20.90
C CYS A 255 15.83 -1.03 22.32
N THR A 256 16.58 -0.30 23.14
CA THR A 256 16.25 -0.05 24.56
C THR A 256 15.87 1.40 24.86
N SER A 257 16.06 2.33 23.92
CA SER A 257 15.62 3.72 24.04
C SER A 257 14.17 3.89 23.59
N ASP A 258 13.48 4.85 24.19
CA ASP A 258 12.07 5.17 23.92
C ASP A 258 11.92 6.35 22.94
N ASP A 259 13.02 6.75 22.29
CA ASP A 259 13.11 7.90 21.40
C ASP A 259 12.76 7.54 19.95
N LEU A 260 12.51 8.57 19.12
CA LEU A 260 12.35 8.41 17.68
C LEU A 260 13.70 8.05 17.05
N HIS A 261 13.75 6.87 16.44
CA HIS A 261 14.94 6.35 15.76
C HIS A 261 14.98 6.76 14.29
N GLU A 262 16.11 7.29 13.83
CA GLU A 262 16.33 7.63 12.42
C GLU A 262 16.96 6.45 11.67
N VAL A 263 16.33 6.04 10.57
CA VAL A 263 16.75 4.91 9.75
C VAL A 263 17.21 5.40 8.38
N GLU A 264 18.44 5.04 8.03
CA GLU A 264 19.03 5.30 6.73
C GLU A 264 19.21 3.98 5.97
N LEU A 265 18.76 3.93 4.71
CA LEU A 265 18.91 2.77 3.85
C LEU A 265 20.04 3.00 2.85
N LEU A 266 21.09 2.20 2.96
CA LEU A 266 22.24 2.18 2.08
C LEU A 266 22.04 1.11 1.02
N LEU A 267 21.71 1.54 -0.19
CA LEU A 267 21.70 0.65 -1.34
C LEU A 267 23.14 0.23 -1.66
N PRO A 268 23.42 -1.06 -1.88
CA PRO A 268 24.74 -1.48 -2.31
C PRO A 268 25.10 -0.79 -3.62
N PHE A 269 26.29 -0.17 -3.66
CA PHE A 269 26.83 0.37 -4.89
C PHE A 269 26.99 -0.80 -5.87
N VAL A 270 26.18 -0.78 -6.92
CA VAL A 270 26.00 -1.78 -7.98
C VAL A 270 27.04 -2.90 -7.96
N LYS A 271 26.62 -4.13 -7.62
CA LYS A 271 27.19 -5.28 -8.32
C LYS A 271 26.75 -5.09 -9.76
N ASP A 272 27.69 -4.94 -10.68
CA ASP A 272 27.48 -5.06 -12.12
C ASP A 272 27.02 -6.51 -12.43
N GLY A 273 25.85 -6.90 -11.91
CA GLY A 273 25.03 -7.88 -12.57
C GLY A 273 24.59 -7.14 -13.81
N SER A 274 25.34 -7.34 -14.90
CA SER A 274 24.97 -6.95 -16.24
C SER A 274 23.46 -6.96 -16.28
N MET A 275 22.86 -5.77 -16.37
CA MET A 275 21.59 -5.65 -17.05
C MET A 275 21.88 -6.39 -18.35
N GLU A 276 21.43 -7.65 -18.45
CA GLU A 276 21.52 -8.41 -19.68
C GLU A 276 20.67 -7.55 -20.60
N ALA A 277 21.35 -6.62 -21.27
CA ALA A 277 20.84 -5.85 -22.35
C ALA A 277 20.58 -6.91 -23.39
N SER A 278 19.39 -7.52 -23.30
CA SER A 278 18.84 -8.37 -24.33
C SER A 278 18.91 -7.51 -25.58
N SER A 279 19.90 -7.82 -26.41
CA SER A 279 20.34 -7.01 -27.53
C SER A 279 19.37 -7.13 -28.71
N GLN A 280 18.07 -7.23 -28.44
CA GLN A 280 17.04 -7.54 -29.42
C GLN A 280 15.87 -6.54 -29.44
N ASN A 281 15.67 -5.73 -28.39
CA ASN A 281 14.55 -4.79 -28.32
C ASN A 281 15.02 -3.34 -28.51
N GLU A 282 14.41 -2.64 -29.46
CA GLU A 282 14.69 -1.22 -29.74
C GLU A 282 14.12 -0.37 -28.59
N VAL A 283 14.96 0.35 -27.86
CA VAL A 283 14.52 1.28 -26.81
C VAL A 283 13.97 2.54 -27.48
N VAL A 284 12.69 2.82 -27.28
CA VAL A 284 12.00 4.01 -27.83
C VAL A 284 12.03 5.18 -26.85
N GLY A 285 12.26 4.89 -25.58
CA GLY A 285 12.14 5.88 -24.52
C GLY A 285 12.78 5.47 -23.21
N ILE A 286 12.89 6.45 -22.32
CA ILE A 286 13.21 6.23 -20.91
C ILE A 286 12.11 6.90 -20.12
N LEU A 287 11.57 6.17 -19.16
CA LEU A 287 10.67 6.64 -18.11
C LEU A 287 11.49 6.79 -16.83
N VAL A 288 11.55 8.00 -16.29
CA VAL A 288 12.16 8.23 -14.97
C VAL A 288 11.05 8.17 -13.91
N PHE A 289 11.26 7.51 -12.78
CA PHE A 289 10.35 7.51 -11.65
C PHE A 289 11.14 7.75 -10.38
N CYS A 290 10.96 8.93 -9.80
CA CYS A 290 11.81 9.37 -8.70
C CYS A 290 11.03 10.22 -7.70
N GLY A 291 11.54 10.29 -6.48
CA GLY A 291 10.84 10.97 -5.41
C GLY A 291 11.52 10.85 -4.07
N THR A 292 10.78 11.25 -3.04
CA THR A 292 11.15 10.99 -1.65
C THR A 292 9.92 10.44 -0.96
N ILE A 293 10.09 9.35 -0.24
CA ILE A 293 9.05 8.74 0.60
C ILE A 293 9.47 8.90 2.05
N CYS A 294 8.57 9.46 2.85
CA CYS A 294 8.68 9.37 4.29
C CYS A 294 7.91 8.12 4.76
N THR A 295 8.47 7.39 5.71
CA THR A 295 7.85 6.21 6.31
C THR A 295 8.12 6.18 7.81
N TYR A 296 7.17 5.60 8.53
CA TYR A 296 7.27 5.30 9.95
C TYR A 296 7.06 3.80 10.15
N SER A 297 7.78 3.20 11.09
CA SER A 297 7.54 1.85 11.57
C SER A 297 7.47 1.85 13.09
N TYR A 298 6.63 0.97 13.63
CA TYR A 298 6.43 0.83 15.06
C TYR A 298 6.77 -0.60 15.51
N LEU A 299 7.67 -0.69 16.47
CA LEU A 299 8.24 -1.95 16.93
C LEU A 299 8.05 -2.12 18.43
N SER A 300 7.69 -3.31 18.88
CA SER A 300 7.73 -3.61 20.30
C SER A 300 9.18 -3.82 20.74
N ALA A 301 9.55 -3.36 21.94
CA ALA A 301 10.89 -3.56 22.52
C ALA A 301 11.36 -5.03 22.65
N LYS A 302 10.50 -6.02 22.35
CA LYS A 302 10.84 -7.45 22.33
C LYS A 302 11.16 -7.98 20.94
N GLU A 303 10.90 -7.21 19.91
CA GLU A 303 11.20 -7.56 18.53
C GLU A 303 12.60 -7.03 18.15
N PRO A 304 13.31 -7.71 17.24
CA PRO A 304 14.62 -7.25 16.79
C PRO A 304 14.48 -6.01 15.89
N VAL A 305 15.48 -5.13 15.92
CA VAL A 305 15.51 -3.90 15.09
C VAL A 305 15.47 -4.23 13.59
N SER A 306 16.00 -5.39 13.18
CA SER A 306 15.89 -5.91 11.81
C SER A 306 14.45 -6.00 11.31
N GLN A 307 13.48 -6.23 12.20
CA GLN A 307 12.06 -6.23 11.86
C GLN A 307 11.54 -4.81 11.55
N ALA A 308 11.98 -3.78 12.29
CA ALA A 308 11.61 -2.39 11.96
C ALA A 308 12.16 -1.98 10.58
N VAL A 309 13.38 -2.40 10.26
CA VAL A 309 13.99 -2.19 8.93
C VAL A 309 13.20 -2.92 7.84
N ALA A 310 12.79 -4.17 8.07
CA ALA A 310 11.97 -4.92 7.12
C ALA A 310 10.61 -4.24 6.89
N ASP A 311 9.96 -3.80 7.97
CA ASP A 311 8.69 -3.09 7.94
C ASP A 311 8.80 -1.76 7.16
N ILE A 312 9.91 -1.02 7.31
CA ILE A 312 10.22 0.21 6.56
C ILE A 312 10.38 -0.08 5.06
N LYS A 313 11.17 -1.10 4.70
CA LYS A 313 11.40 -1.48 3.29
C LYS A 313 10.10 -1.90 2.61
N GLU A 314 9.25 -2.64 3.32
CA GLU A 314 7.93 -3.04 2.85
C GLU A 314 7.00 -1.83 2.68
N ASP A 315 6.96 -0.91 3.65
CA ASP A 315 6.12 0.29 3.58
C ASP A 315 6.53 1.24 2.44
N ILE A 316 7.83 1.38 2.15
CA ILE A 316 8.31 2.12 0.96
C ILE A 316 7.78 1.47 -0.32
N THR A 317 7.92 0.15 -0.44
CA THR A 317 7.46 -0.60 -1.62
C THR A 317 5.95 -0.49 -1.79
N MET A 318 5.20 -0.68 -0.70
CA MET A 318 3.75 -0.55 -0.69
C MET A 318 3.33 0.88 -1.02
N GLY A 319 4.00 1.89 -0.47
CA GLY A 319 3.70 3.28 -0.76
C GLY A 319 3.91 3.66 -2.24
N LEU A 320 4.90 3.08 -2.92
CA LEU A 320 5.06 3.24 -4.36
C LEU A 320 3.90 2.58 -5.13
N ARG A 321 3.53 1.36 -4.75
CA ARG A 321 2.42 0.61 -5.38
C ARG A 321 1.08 1.30 -5.16
N SER A 322 0.78 1.74 -3.95
CA SER A 322 -0.49 2.42 -3.61
C SER A 322 -0.68 3.68 -4.43
N ARG A 323 0.38 4.49 -4.64
CA ARG A 323 0.27 5.67 -5.49
C ARG A 323 -0.02 5.33 -6.94
N LEU A 324 0.64 4.30 -7.47
CA LEU A 324 0.36 3.81 -8.82
C LEU A 324 -1.08 3.30 -8.93
N ASP A 325 -1.55 2.54 -7.95
CA ASP A 325 -2.92 2.05 -7.94
C ASP A 325 -3.94 3.19 -7.85
N ILE A 326 -3.73 4.21 -7.01
CA ILE A 326 -4.63 5.38 -6.89
C ILE A 326 -4.73 6.13 -8.23
N ILE A 327 -3.59 6.34 -8.89
CA ILE A 327 -3.50 6.95 -10.21
C ILE A 327 -4.25 6.12 -11.27
N SER A 328 -4.19 4.78 -11.14
CA SER A 328 -4.90 3.85 -12.02
C SER A 328 -6.42 3.89 -11.77
N ASP A 329 -6.81 3.81 -10.51
CA ASP A 329 -8.21 3.86 -10.07
C ASP A 329 -8.85 5.18 -10.54
N GLU A 330 -8.12 6.31 -10.49
CA GLU A 330 -8.59 7.61 -10.99
C GLU A 330 -8.77 7.62 -12.50
N ALA A 331 -7.79 7.07 -13.24
CA ALA A 331 -7.87 6.94 -14.68
C ALA A 331 -9.13 6.17 -15.09
N GLU A 332 -9.36 5.03 -14.46
CA GLU A 332 -10.51 4.14 -14.72
C GLU A 332 -11.84 4.84 -14.44
N ARG A 333 -11.96 5.59 -13.34
CA ARG A 333 -13.17 6.39 -13.03
C ARG A 333 -13.47 7.42 -14.12
N GLU A 334 -12.47 8.19 -14.53
CA GLU A 334 -12.62 9.18 -15.62
C GLU A 334 -13.00 8.49 -16.93
N THR A 335 -12.48 7.28 -17.18
CA THR A 335 -12.84 6.50 -18.38
C THR A 335 -14.29 6.04 -18.41
N ALA A 336 -14.85 5.65 -17.26
CA ALA A 336 -16.21 5.14 -17.13
C ALA A 336 -17.24 6.27 -17.29
N ALA A 337 -16.94 7.45 -16.72
CA ALA A 337 -17.74 8.65 -16.88
C ALA A 337 -17.84 9.09 -18.37
N ALA A 338 -16.75 8.99 -19.13
CA ALA A 338 -16.72 9.37 -20.55
C ALA A 338 -17.51 8.43 -21.48
N SER A 339 -17.82 7.20 -21.08
CA SER A 339 -18.62 6.25 -21.87
C SER A 339 -20.13 6.33 -21.64
N GLY A 340 -20.58 7.10 -20.64
CA GLY A 340 -21.99 7.20 -20.26
C GLY A 340 -22.78 8.34 -20.91
N ASP A 341 -22.11 9.30 -21.56
CA ASP A 341 -22.77 10.49 -22.10
C ASP A 341 -22.58 10.60 -23.62
N GLY A 342 -23.68 10.44 -24.36
CA GLY A 342 -23.73 10.53 -25.83
C GLY A 342 -23.72 11.97 -26.34
N SER A 343 -22.99 12.88 -25.71
CA SER A 343 -22.94 14.29 -26.10
C SER A 343 -21.49 14.75 -26.35
N GLN A 344 -21.24 15.08 -27.62
CA GLN A 344 -20.01 15.75 -28.05
C GLN A 344 -19.90 17.12 -27.38
N SER A 345 -18.96 17.27 -26.45
CA SER A 345 -18.40 18.57 -26.10
C SER A 345 -16.88 18.47 -26.11
N ASN A 346 -16.26 19.46 -26.74
CA ASN A 346 -14.85 19.47 -27.11
C ASN A 346 -13.98 20.02 -25.97
N SER A 347 -12.74 19.51 -25.94
CA SER A 347 -11.51 20.05 -25.33
C SER A 347 -11.50 20.31 -23.84
N GLU A 348 -11.08 19.29 -23.06
CA GLU A 348 -10.02 19.35 -22.01
C GLU A 348 -10.14 18.15 -21.05
N MET A 349 -11.36 17.62 -20.85
CA MET A 349 -11.65 16.54 -19.89
C MET A 349 -11.61 15.12 -20.48
N SER A 350 -11.57 14.97 -21.81
CA SER A 350 -11.36 13.69 -22.51
C SER A 350 -9.91 13.18 -22.40
N ASN A 351 -9.05 13.87 -21.65
CA ASN A 351 -7.61 13.63 -21.58
C ASN A 351 -7.20 12.50 -20.63
N ALA A 352 -8.05 12.04 -19.72
CA ALA A 352 -7.69 11.02 -18.74
C ALA A 352 -7.37 9.64 -19.33
N LYS A 353 -8.34 9.10 -20.07
CA LYS A 353 -8.24 7.89 -20.91
C LYS A 353 -7.14 8.06 -21.98
N SER A 354 -6.93 9.32 -22.39
CA SER A 354 -5.88 9.73 -23.30
C SER A 354 -4.50 9.59 -22.64
N LEU A 355 -4.23 10.10 -21.43
CA LEU A 355 -2.89 10.18 -20.85
C LEU A 355 -2.15 8.84 -20.85
N TYR A 356 -2.74 7.76 -20.33
CA TYR A 356 -2.11 6.43 -20.29
C TYR A 356 -1.93 5.79 -21.67
N THR A 357 -2.75 6.17 -22.66
CA THR A 357 -2.66 5.72 -24.05
C THR A 357 -1.76 6.66 -24.90
N PHE A 358 -1.60 7.93 -24.51
CA PHE A 358 -0.87 8.98 -25.22
C PHE A 358 0.64 8.87 -25.03
N PHE A 359 1.09 8.23 -23.95
CA PHE A 359 2.52 8.02 -23.69
C PHE A 359 3.20 7.10 -24.71
N LEU A 360 2.48 6.55 -25.69
CA LEU A 360 3.05 5.83 -26.83
C LEU A 360 3.08 6.68 -28.12
N LYS A 361 2.56 7.92 -28.10
CA LYS A 361 2.74 8.86 -29.21
C LYS A 361 4.01 9.69 -28.99
N PRO A 362 4.88 9.84 -30.00
CA PRO A 362 6.05 10.70 -29.91
C PRO A 362 5.66 12.13 -29.51
N ALA A 363 5.93 12.48 -28.25
CA ALA A 363 5.83 13.84 -27.77
C ALA A 363 7.22 14.48 -27.86
N SER A 364 7.35 15.56 -28.63
CA SER A 364 8.57 16.37 -28.69
C SER A 364 8.85 17.16 -27.40
N LYS A 365 8.00 17.00 -26.38
CA LYS A 365 8.05 17.70 -25.09
C LYS A 365 7.97 16.71 -23.95
N GLU A 366 8.73 17.01 -22.90
CA GLU A 366 8.68 16.34 -21.61
C GLU A 366 7.28 16.40 -21.01
N ILE A 367 6.79 15.25 -20.53
CA ILE A 367 5.51 15.12 -19.83
C ILE A 367 5.80 14.74 -18.38
N ILE A 368 5.30 15.54 -17.45
CA ILE A 368 5.47 15.34 -16.01
C ILE A 368 4.12 14.93 -15.42
N LEU A 369 4.09 13.78 -14.75
CA LEU A 369 2.91 13.31 -14.02
C LEU A 369 3.17 13.39 -12.50
N PRO A 370 2.49 14.27 -11.75
CA PRO A 370 2.61 14.31 -10.30
C PRO A 370 1.90 13.11 -9.66
N PHE A 371 2.58 12.45 -8.72
CA PHE A 371 2.03 11.34 -7.94
C PHE A 371 1.39 11.86 -6.64
N PRO A 372 0.40 11.15 -6.06
CA PRO A 372 -0.18 11.50 -4.77
C PRO A 372 0.88 11.66 -3.68
N ARG A 373 0.73 12.70 -2.85
CA ARG A 373 1.64 13.02 -1.74
C ARG A 373 1.16 12.33 -0.48
N ARG A 374 2.05 11.65 0.24
CA ARG A 374 1.66 10.97 1.49
C ARG A 374 1.63 11.97 2.63
N VAL A 375 0.50 12.01 3.33
CA VAL A 375 0.27 12.84 4.50
C VAL A 375 0.13 11.96 5.74
N PHE A 376 0.62 12.42 6.88
CA PHE A 376 0.55 11.67 8.14
C PHE A 376 -0.32 12.40 9.16
N ILE A 377 -1.14 11.62 9.87
CA ILE A 377 -2.07 12.11 10.86
C ILE A 377 -1.84 11.37 12.18
N PRO A 378 -1.65 12.10 13.30
CA PRO A 378 -1.55 11.48 14.60
C PRO A 378 -2.76 10.60 14.91
N TRP A 379 -2.48 9.41 15.42
CA TRP A 379 -3.43 8.38 15.78
C TRP A 379 -3.22 7.96 17.25
N LEU A 380 -3.55 6.71 17.57
CA LEU A 380 -3.54 6.17 18.92
C LEU A 380 -2.16 6.29 19.57
N ALA A 381 -2.08 6.86 20.78
CA ALA A 381 -0.86 6.94 21.57
C ALA A 381 0.37 7.50 20.82
N GLY A 382 0.15 8.44 19.88
CA GLY A 382 1.23 9.08 19.12
C GLY A 382 1.69 8.29 17.89
N LEU A 383 1.06 7.16 17.57
CA LEU A 383 1.27 6.48 16.28
C LEU A 383 0.77 7.36 15.13
N PHE A 384 1.23 7.08 13.92
CA PHE A 384 0.76 7.72 12.71
C PHE A 384 -0.02 6.74 11.85
N VAL A 385 -1.08 7.25 11.24
CA VAL A 385 -1.70 6.69 10.03
C VAL A 385 -1.46 7.65 8.89
N CYS A 386 -1.58 7.19 7.66
CA CYS A 386 -1.36 8.01 6.48
C CYS A 386 -2.54 8.03 5.53
N ASP A 387 -2.52 8.98 4.61
CA ASP A 387 -3.35 8.99 3.43
C ASP A 387 -2.57 9.61 2.27
N TYR A 388 -3.13 9.56 1.06
CA TYR A 388 -2.51 10.04 -0.16
C TYR A 388 -3.32 11.18 -0.75
N LEU A 389 -2.78 12.39 -0.67
CA LEU A 389 -3.39 13.58 -1.22
C LEU A 389 -3.07 13.70 -2.71
N LEU A 390 -4.09 13.59 -3.56
CA LEU A 390 -3.95 13.85 -4.99
C LEU A 390 -3.66 15.34 -5.25
N PRO A 391 -3.03 15.70 -6.38
CA PRO A 391 -2.68 17.08 -6.69
C PRO A 391 -3.86 18.07 -6.72
N ARG A 392 -5.08 17.58 -6.92
CA ARG A 392 -6.32 18.39 -6.98
C ARG A 392 -7.11 18.41 -5.67
N GLU A 393 -6.71 17.58 -4.71
CA GLU A 393 -7.44 17.42 -3.45
C GLU A 393 -6.96 18.42 -2.39
N THR A 394 -7.85 18.66 -1.43
CA THR A 394 -7.56 19.48 -0.25
C THR A 394 -7.53 18.59 1.00
N PHE A 395 -7.07 19.14 2.12
CA PHE A 395 -7.02 18.41 3.40
C PHE A 395 -8.41 18.02 3.92
N GLU A 396 -9.46 18.70 3.49
CA GLU A 396 -10.83 18.31 3.80
C GLU A 396 -11.17 16.92 3.25
N ALA A 397 -10.73 16.59 2.04
CA ALA A 397 -10.94 15.26 1.45
C ALA A 397 -10.28 14.17 2.29
N VAL A 398 -9.05 14.42 2.76
CA VAL A 398 -8.34 13.52 3.68
C VAL A 398 -9.14 13.36 4.99
N ARG A 399 -9.65 14.46 5.57
CA ARG A 399 -10.44 14.41 6.80
C ARG A 399 -11.72 13.57 6.64
N GLU A 400 -12.41 13.73 5.52
CA GLU A 400 -13.61 12.93 5.20
C GLU A 400 -13.25 11.45 5.02
N HIS A 401 -12.17 11.16 4.30
CA HIS A 401 -11.72 9.79 4.07
C HIS A 401 -11.34 9.07 5.37
N PHE A 402 -10.65 9.74 6.29
CA PHE A 402 -10.37 9.18 7.63
C PHE A 402 -11.62 8.94 8.48
N LYS A 403 -12.60 9.85 8.38
CA LYS A 403 -13.88 9.70 9.07
C LYS A 403 -14.65 8.48 8.54
N GLU A 404 -14.66 8.30 7.23
CA GLU A 404 -15.34 7.19 6.58
C GLU A 404 -14.62 5.86 6.82
N MET A 405 -13.31 5.82 6.60
CA MET A 405 -12.55 4.57 6.55
C MET A 405 -11.98 4.13 7.88
N LEU A 406 -11.68 5.04 8.81
CA LEU A 406 -11.17 4.69 10.15
C LEU A 406 -12.16 4.98 11.27
N SER A 407 -13.36 5.50 10.95
CA SER A 407 -14.31 6.01 11.96
C SER A 407 -13.64 7.04 12.90
N MET A 408 -12.68 7.80 12.37
CA MET A 408 -11.82 8.71 13.12
C MET A 408 -12.12 10.15 12.74
N GLU A 409 -12.52 10.97 13.71
CA GLU A 409 -12.65 12.41 13.51
C GLU A 409 -11.31 13.11 13.79
N ILE A 410 -10.80 13.82 12.79
CA ILE A 410 -9.56 14.59 12.91
C ILE A 410 -9.93 16.03 13.29
N PRO A 411 -9.48 16.52 14.45
CA PRO A 411 -9.70 17.91 14.87
C PRO A 411 -9.19 18.90 13.82
N GLU A 412 -9.82 20.07 13.71
CA GLU A 412 -9.37 21.10 12.76
C GLU A 412 -7.94 21.59 13.06
N ASP A 413 -7.54 21.57 14.34
CA ASP A 413 -6.21 22.00 14.81
C ASP A 413 -5.15 20.87 14.77
N ALA A 414 -5.45 19.72 14.16
CA ALA A 414 -4.52 18.61 14.13
C ALA A 414 -3.27 18.95 13.30
N SER A 415 -2.09 18.62 13.83
CA SER A 415 -0.79 18.78 13.14
C SER A 415 -0.64 17.73 12.03
N VAL A 416 -1.31 17.93 10.89
CA VAL A 416 -1.11 17.13 9.68
C VAL A 416 0.32 17.34 9.18
N MET A 417 1.06 16.24 9.02
CA MET A 417 2.44 16.30 8.55
C MET A 417 2.51 15.97 7.07
N GLU A 418 3.02 16.92 6.28
CA GLU A 418 3.39 16.72 4.87
C GLU A 418 4.91 16.73 4.72
N PRO A 419 5.59 15.59 4.99
CA PRO A 419 7.04 15.52 4.86
C PRO A 419 7.50 15.54 3.39
N GLU A 420 6.62 15.18 2.45
CA GLU A 420 6.93 15.09 1.02
C GLU A 420 6.70 16.43 0.32
N LYS A 421 7.79 17.07 -0.10
CA LYS A 421 7.76 18.31 -0.88
C LYS A 421 8.07 18.07 -2.36
N GLU A 422 7.43 18.87 -3.21
CA GLU A 422 7.75 18.95 -4.64
C GLU A 422 9.22 19.36 -4.86
N PRO A 423 9.90 18.82 -5.88
CA PRO A 423 11.26 19.21 -6.20
C PRO A 423 11.35 20.66 -6.71
N SER A 424 12.44 21.34 -6.37
CA SER A 424 12.90 22.51 -7.13
C SER A 424 13.54 22.05 -8.44
N ASN A 425 13.14 22.66 -9.57
CA ASN A 425 13.51 22.36 -10.96
C ASN A 425 14.79 21.51 -11.16
N PRO A 426 14.66 20.29 -11.69
CA PRO A 426 15.79 19.44 -11.98
C PRO A 426 16.48 19.87 -13.29
N THR A 427 17.71 20.36 -13.20
CA THR A 427 18.61 20.36 -14.37
C THR A 427 19.08 18.93 -14.63
N SER A 428 18.25 18.08 -15.26
CA SER A 428 18.76 16.85 -15.85
C SER A 428 19.25 17.15 -17.27
N ARG A 429 20.46 16.68 -17.57
CA ARG A 429 20.97 16.61 -18.95
C ARG A 429 20.07 15.64 -19.71
N SER A 430 19.64 16.03 -20.91
CA SER A 430 18.79 15.17 -21.75
C SER A 430 19.53 13.86 -22.05
N PHE A 431 18.80 12.78 -22.33
CA PHE A 431 19.39 11.51 -22.78
C PHE A 431 20.41 11.71 -23.91
N TRP A 432 20.16 12.67 -24.80
CA TRP A 432 21.08 13.04 -25.88
C TRP A 432 22.31 13.81 -25.44
N ASP A 433 22.27 14.57 -24.35
CA ASP A 433 23.48 15.21 -23.83
C ASP A 433 24.47 14.17 -23.30
N VAL A 434 23.98 13.01 -22.85
CA VAL A 434 24.80 11.87 -22.40
C VAL A 434 25.18 10.96 -23.56
N ALA A 435 24.22 10.60 -24.43
CA ALA A 435 24.47 9.75 -25.59
C ALA A 435 25.35 10.45 -26.65
N ALA A 436 25.14 11.74 -26.93
CA ALA A 436 25.95 12.50 -27.88
C ALA A 436 27.39 12.71 -27.40
N SER A 437 27.65 12.76 -26.09
CA SER A 437 29.02 12.71 -25.57
C SER A 437 29.70 11.37 -25.85
N SER A 438 28.96 10.26 -25.81
CA SER A 438 29.47 8.93 -26.15
C SER A 438 29.73 8.78 -27.66
N TYR A 439 28.86 9.32 -28.51
CA TYR A 439 29.06 9.33 -29.97
C TYR A 439 30.19 10.27 -30.41
N ARG A 440 30.37 11.42 -29.76
CA ARG A 440 31.52 12.30 -30.02
C ARG A 440 32.84 11.71 -29.53
N ALA A 441 32.82 10.89 -28.47
CA ALA A 441 34.00 10.18 -28.00
C ALA A 441 34.43 9.04 -28.94
N SER A 442 33.49 8.42 -29.68
CA SER A 442 33.82 7.38 -30.66
C SER A 442 34.32 7.92 -32.01
N ASP A 443 33.85 9.10 -32.44
CA ASP A 443 34.29 9.71 -33.72
C ASP A 443 35.64 10.44 -33.63
N GLY A 444 36.12 10.74 -32.41
CA GLY A 444 37.42 11.36 -32.18
C GLY A 444 38.60 10.38 -32.11
N ALA A 445 38.35 9.07 -32.11
CA ALA A 445 39.38 8.05 -31.86
C ALA A 445 40.06 7.47 -33.12
N LEU A 446 39.85 8.09 -34.29
CA LEU A 446 40.55 7.75 -35.52
C LEU A 446 40.95 9.03 -36.27
N ASN A 447 41.85 9.82 -35.70
CA ASN A 447 42.89 10.51 -36.48
C ASN A 447 43.97 11.13 -35.58
N GLU A 448 45.19 11.00 -36.07
CA GLU A 448 46.42 11.71 -35.69
C GLU A 448 47.31 11.13 -34.56
N SER A 449 48.33 10.44 -35.07
CA SER A 449 49.63 10.12 -34.51
C SER A 449 50.42 11.30 -33.92
N ASN A 450 51.22 10.98 -32.90
CA ASN A 450 52.51 11.59 -32.50
C ASN A 450 52.55 13.09 -32.15
N SER A 451 52.73 13.41 -30.86
CA SER A 451 53.94 14.08 -30.38
C SER A 451 53.99 14.13 -28.84
N ARG A 452 55.14 14.56 -28.31
CA ARG A 452 55.74 14.27 -27.00
C ARG A 452 55.25 15.20 -25.88
N TYR A 453 55.34 14.67 -24.65
CA TYR A 453 55.68 15.31 -23.36
C TYR A 453 55.33 16.79 -23.11
N GLY A 454 54.56 17.04 -22.04
CA GLY A 454 54.46 18.34 -21.38
C GLY A 454 53.41 18.36 -20.25
N ASP A 455 53.88 18.23 -19.02
CA ASP A 455 53.18 18.29 -17.73
C ASP A 455 52.59 19.69 -17.42
N VAL A 456 51.32 19.82 -17.00
CA VAL A 456 50.83 20.85 -16.05
C VAL A 456 49.53 20.39 -15.35
N LYS A 457 49.60 20.34 -14.02
CA LYS A 457 48.49 20.17 -13.04
C LYS A 457 47.37 21.21 -13.19
N ALA A 458 46.12 20.78 -12.99
CA ALA A 458 45.07 21.62 -12.43
C ALA A 458 44.11 20.78 -11.58
N GLY A 459 44.04 21.08 -10.29
CA GLY A 459 43.14 20.44 -9.34
C GLY A 459 41.69 20.83 -9.59
N ILE A 460 40.78 19.89 -9.32
CA ILE A 460 39.34 20.16 -9.30
C ILE A 460 38.85 19.97 -7.87
N GLN A 461 38.45 21.09 -7.30
CA GLN A 461 37.74 21.23 -6.04
C GLN A 461 36.30 20.75 -6.27
N VAL A 462 35.94 19.60 -5.69
CA VAL A 462 34.59 19.06 -5.75
C VAL A 462 33.73 19.82 -4.74
N LYS A 463 32.80 20.66 -5.23
CA LYS A 463 31.64 21.09 -4.45
C LYS A 463 30.47 20.21 -4.82
N TYR A 464 29.93 19.52 -3.82
CA TYR A 464 28.67 18.79 -3.90
C TYR A 464 27.52 19.78 -3.99
N ASP A 465 26.61 19.55 -4.92
CA ASP A 465 25.24 20.03 -4.82
C ASP A 465 24.30 18.96 -5.42
N THR A 466 23.32 18.53 -4.64
CA THR A 466 22.56 17.28 -4.86
C THR A 466 21.07 17.55 -4.72
N THR A 467 20.34 17.67 -5.82
CA THR A 467 18.87 17.50 -5.84
C THR A 467 18.31 17.41 -7.26
N VAL A 468 17.65 16.30 -7.61
CA VAL A 468 16.79 16.17 -8.81
C VAL A 468 15.67 15.15 -8.52
N LYS A 469 14.40 15.51 -8.82
CA LYS A 469 13.27 14.59 -9.03
C LYS A 469 12.52 15.02 -10.31
N GLN A 470 12.32 14.15 -11.30
CA GLN A 470 11.32 14.25 -12.37
C GLN A 470 10.96 12.88 -12.96
N ILE A 471 9.69 12.69 -13.37
CA ILE A 471 9.36 11.68 -14.38
C ILE A 471 9.59 12.29 -15.75
N GLN A 472 10.60 11.83 -16.47
CA GLN A 472 10.90 12.15 -17.86
C GLN A 472 10.51 10.96 -18.72
N CYS A 473 9.61 11.15 -19.68
CA CYS A 473 9.37 10.24 -20.80
C CYS A 473 10.03 10.83 -22.05
N PHE A 474 11.00 10.13 -22.63
CA PHE A 474 11.45 10.39 -24.00
C PHE A 474 10.72 9.44 -24.95
N LEU A 475 10.22 9.91 -26.09
CA LEU A 475 9.80 9.05 -27.19
C LEU A 475 10.20 9.72 -28.50
N ILE A 476 11.03 9.05 -29.31
CA ILE A 476 11.60 9.63 -30.53
C ILE A 476 11.35 8.72 -31.71
N ASP A 477 10.85 9.34 -32.78
CA ASP A 477 10.61 8.74 -34.09
C ASP A 477 11.90 8.78 -34.93
N LYS A 478 12.16 7.71 -35.69
CA LYS A 478 13.22 7.68 -36.70
C LYS A 478 12.66 8.30 -37.98
N CYS A 479 13.10 9.51 -38.33
CA CYS A 479 13.01 9.94 -39.72
C CYS A 479 13.89 9.03 -40.58
N TYR A 480 13.27 8.17 -41.37
CA TYR A 480 13.92 7.54 -42.52
C TYR A 480 14.19 8.63 -43.56
N GLU A 481 15.45 9.06 -43.67
CA GLU A 481 15.94 9.68 -44.89
C GLU A 481 16.07 8.58 -45.96
N THR A 482 15.01 8.38 -46.75
CA THR A 482 15.20 7.84 -48.09
C THR A 482 15.84 8.92 -48.92
N GLY A 483 17.15 8.80 -49.11
CA GLY A 483 17.86 9.57 -50.12
C GLY A 483 17.38 9.17 -51.52
N GLU A 484 16.86 10.14 -52.26
CA GLU A 484 17.06 10.21 -53.70
C GLU A 484 17.96 11.41 -53.97
N VAL A 485 19.21 11.12 -54.33
CA VAL A 485 20.08 12.02 -55.08
C VAL A 485 20.08 11.48 -56.50
N PHE A 486 19.17 11.98 -57.34
CA PHE A 486 19.37 12.51 -58.70
C PHE A 486 18.04 12.85 -59.36
#